data_AF-A0A7G8PQF4-F1
#
_entry.id   AF-A0A7G8PQF4-F1
#
_cell.length_a   1.000
_cell.length_b   1.000
_cell.length_c   1.000
_cell.angle_alpha   90.00
_cell.angle_beta   90.00
_cell.angle_gamma   90.00
#
_symmetry.space_group_name_H-M   'P 1'
#
loop_
_entity.id
_entity.type
_entity.pdbx_description
1 polymer ?
#
loop_
_entity_poly.entity_id
_entity_poly.type
_entity_poly.pdbx_seq_one_letter_code
_entity_poly.pdbx_strand_id
1 'polypeptide(L)'
;MSTDTTAGEATTTSGYTKAQAKALDAKLAEATNRLRAAMGRADNAANDIHRAAGDKTGYFHGRRHATWELSLDDAIDTARRVAAGQVDVLGNRAAGNLRNAPHRATAALHARDIALEEIAAAHAVVEQLEQVWRDNGRWSRFFMVPGGHIHSSTACHTLHVTTQIGWLPDLSGESEAEAVNAYGSVLCTHCFSSAPVEWTTKAPEPVDPALCPGSKNYVPGANLRLCSPRGTCPECGQTVSVTSRGNARKHEPA
;
A
#
# COMPACT_ATOMS: atom_id res chain seq x y z
N MET A 1 -29.80 -19.14 -59.01
CA MET A 1 -28.86 -18.04 -58.76
C MET A 1 -29.60 -17.07 -57.86
N SER A 2 -29.52 -17.24 -56.54
CA SER A 2 -28.47 -16.64 -55.70
C SER A 2 -28.64 -15.11 -55.72
N THR A 3 -28.98 -14.43 -54.63
CA THR A 3 -28.39 -14.54 -53.30
C THR A 3 -29.33 -13.97 -52.24
N ASP A 4 -29.44 -14.74 -51.15
CA ASP A 4 -29.96 -14.31 -49.86
C ASP A 4 -29.08 -13.17 -49.32
N THR A 5 -29.71 -12.05 -48.95
CA THR A 5 -29.06 -10.96 -48.22
C THR A 5 -29.31 -11.17 -46.74
N THR A 6 -28.44 -11.91 -46.08
CA THR A 6 -28.41 -11.98 -44.62
C THR A 6 -27.78 -10.69 -44.10
N ALA A 7 -28.61 -9.84 -43.52
CA ALA A 7 -28.18 -8.73 -42.70
C ALA A 7 -27.29 -9.26 -41.57
N GLY A 8 -26.05 -8.76 -41.50
CA GLY A 8 -25.16 -9.01 -40.38
C GLY A 8 -25.76 -8.43 -39.12
N GLU A 9 -26.21 -9.32 -38.25
CA GLU A 9 -26.72 -9.02 -36.92
C GLU A 9 -25.58 -8.40 -36.10
N ALA A 10 -25.67 -7.09 -35.87
CA ALA A 10 -24.75 -6.36 -35.02
C ALA A 10 -24.89 -6.91 -33.59
N THR A 11 -23.90 -7.68 -33.15
CA THR A 11 -23.80 -8.14 -31.75
C THR A 11 -23.59 -6.91 -30.87
N THR A 12 -24.67 -6.39 -30.31
CA THR A 12 -24.64 -5.35 -29.27
C THR A 12 -24.16 -5.95 -27.96
N THR A 13 -22.85 -6.07 -27.79
CA THR A 13 -22.24 -6.14 -26.46
C THR A 13 -22.09 -4.70 -25.97
N SER A 14 -23.12 -4.19 -25.31
CA SER A 14 -23.04 -2.93 -24.54
C SER A 14 -21.92 -3.09 -23.51
N GLY A 15 -20.74 -2.52 -23.76
CA GLY A 15 -19.60 -2.72 -22.87
C GLY A 15 -18.57 -1.62 -23.03
N TYR A 16 -18.24 -0.99 -21.91
CA TYR A 16 -17.13 -0.05 -21.76
C TYR A 16 -15.89 -0.54 -22.52
N THR A 17 -15.31 0.32 -23.37
CA THR A 17 -14.03 0.04 -24.03
C THR A 17 -12.89 -0.04 -23.00
N LYS A 18 -11.79 -0.73 -23.31
CA LYS A 18 -10.59 -0.74 -22.46
C LYS A 18 -10.14 0.68 -22.09
N ALA A 19 -10.10 1.59 -23.06
CA ALA A 19 -9.72 2.99 -22.80
C ALA A 19 -10.65 3.67 -21.78
N GLN A 20 -11.96 3.44 -21.86
CA GLN A 20 -12.92 3.96 -20.89
C GLN A 20 -12.75 3.29 -19.51
N ALA A 21 -12.48 1.99 -19.46
CA ALA A 21 -12.21 1.25 -18.22
C ALA A 21 -10.98 1.81 -17.49
N LYS A 22 -9.87 2.00 -18.21
CA LYS A 22 -8.63 2.62 -17.67
C LYS A 22 -8.89 4.03 -17.15
N ALA A 23 -9.61 4.85 -17.93
CA ALA A 23 -9.94 6.21 -17.52
C ALA A 23 -10.86 6.25 -16.28
N LEU A 24 -11.80 5.32 -16.15
CA LEU A 24 -12.68 5.24 -15.00
C LEU A 24 -11.94 4.77 -13.76
N ASP A 25 -11.15 3.71 -13.87
CA ASP A 25 -10.38 3.20 -12.73
C ASP A 25 -9.26 4.16 -12.32
N ALA A 26 -8.75 5.01 -13.21
CA ALA A 26 -7.87 6.11 -12.83
C ALA A 26 -8.57 7.13 -11.92
N LYS A 27 -9.82 7.49 -12.24
CA LYS A 27 -10.65 8.34 -11.36
C LYS A 27 -10.96 7.64 -10.05
N LEU A 28 -11.24 6.34 -10.09
CA LEU A 28 -11.51 5.55 -8.90
C LEU A 28 -10.28 5.43 -8.00
N ALA A 29 -9.09 5.28 -8.59
CA ALA A 29 -7.81 5.29 -7.89
C ALA A 29 -7.60 6.62 -7.15
N GLU A 30 -7.84 7.74 -7.83
CA GLU A 30 -7.78 9.06 -7.23
C GLU A 30 -8.80 9.21 -6.09
N ALA A 31 -10.06 8.83 -6.32
CA ALA A 31 -11.11 8.90 -5.31
C ALA A 31 -10.81 8.03 -4.08
N THR A 32 -10.29 6.82 -4.27
CA THR A 32 -9.86 5.92 -3.20
C THR A 32 -8.69 6.51 -2.41
N ASN A 33 -7.73 7.15 -3.08
CA ASN A 33 -6.62 7.84 -2.42
C ASN A 33 -7.11 9.03 -1.59
N ARG A 34 -8.07 9.81 -2.11
CA ARG A 34 -8.72 10.91 -1.37
C ARG A 34 -9.46 10.39 -0.14
N LEU A 35 -10.23 9.31 -0.28
CA LEU A 35 -10.92 8.65 0.82
C LEU A 35 -9.95 8.20 1.91
N ARG A 36 -8.87 7.49 1.53
CA ARG A 36 -7.83 7.04 2.46
C ARG A 36 -7.16 8.21 3.18
N ALA A 37 -6.86 9.30 2.46
CA ALA A 37 -6.28 10.49 3.06
C ALA A 37 -7.24 11.17 4.05
N ALA A 38 -8.54 11.23 3.74
CA ALA A 38 -9.55 11.77 4.62
C ALA A 38 -9.74 10.92 5.89
N MET A 39 -9.75 9.58 5.76
CA MET A 39 -9.73 8.65 6.90
C MET A 39 -8.51 8.89 7.80
N GLY A 40 -7.31 9.03 7.22
CA GLY A 40 -6.11 9.36 7.99
C GLY A 40 -6.20 10.72 8.71
N ARG A 41 -6.86 11.72 8.11
CA ARG A 41 -7.14 13.00 8.79
C ARG A 41 -8.13 12.82 9.95
N ALA A 42 -9.17 12.01 9.79
CA ALA A 42 -10.12 11.71 10.86
C ALA A 42 -9.44 11.00 12.03
N ASP A 43 -8.56 10.04 11.77
CA ASP A 43 -7.77 9.35 12.81
C ASP A 43 -6.84 10.32 13.55
N ASN A 44 -6.19 11.22 12.83
CA ASN A 44 -5.35 12.26 13.44
C ASN A 44 -6.18 13.24 14.28
N ALA A 45 -7.34 13.67 13.78
CA ALA A 45 -8.24 14.55 14.52
C ALA A 45 -8.79 13.87 15.78
N ALA A 46 -9.10 12.57 15.72
CA ALA A 46 -9.49 11.78 16.89
C ALA A 46 -8.37 11.79 17.96
N ASN A 47 -7.12 11.53 17.55
CA ASN A 47 -5.97 11.63 18.46
C ASN A 47 -5.81 13.03 19.07
N ASP A 48 -6.05 14.09 18.30
CA ASP A 48 -6.00 15.46 18.78
C ASP A 48 -7.15 15.80 19.74
N ILE A 49 -8.34 15.24 19.52
CA ILE A 49 -9.48 15.34 20.44
C ILE A 49 -9.14 14.68 21.77
N HIS A 50 -8.57 13.47 21.79
CA HIS A 50 -8.11 12.84 23.04
C HIS A 50 -7.10 13.72 23.79
N ARG A 51 -6.11 14.29 23.07
CA ARG A 51 -5.14 15.22 23.69
C ARG A 51 -5.81 16.49 24.23
N ALA A 52 -6.79 17.03 23.50
CA ALA A 52 -7.55 18.22 23.89
C ALA A 52 -8.46 17.97 25.11
N ALA A 53 -9.10 16.80 25.18
CA ALA A 53 -9.83 16.28 26.33
C ALA A 53 -8.91 15.99 27.52
N GLY A 54 -7.61 15.94 27.27
CA GLY A 54 -6.62 15.68 28.29
C GLY A 54 -6.46 14.22 28.67
N ASP A 55 -6.94 13.34 27.81
CA ASP A 55 -6.77 11.92 27.89
C ASP A 55 -5.28 11.51 27.81
N LYS A 56 -4.99 10.30 28.26
CA LYS A 56 -3.66 9.71 28.29
C LYS A 56 -3.68 8.38 27.56
N THR A 57 -2.59 8.12 26.85
CA THR A 57 -2.32 6.77 26.37
C THR A 57 -1.72 5.95 27.50
N GLY A 58 -2.26 4.75 27.76
CA GLY A 58 -1.80 3.89 28.83
C GLY A 58 -0.37 3.34 28.66
N TYR A 59 0.11 2.61 29.66
CA TYR A 59 1.34 1.81 29.59
C TYR A 59 1.01 0.35 29.91
N PHE A 60 1.43 -0.57 29.05
CA PHE A 60 1.30 -2.02 29.27
C PHE A 60 2.70 -2.65 29.30
N HIS A 61 3.04 -3.35 30.39
CA HIS A 61 4.37 -3.95 30.63
C HIS A 61 5.56 -3.02 30.35
N GLY A 62 5.50 -1.78 30.83
CA GLY A 62 6.60 -0.81 30.68
C GLY A 62 6.76 -0.25 29.25
N ARG A 63 5.87 -0.61 28.31
CA ARG A 63 5.77 0.02 26.98
C ARG A 63 4.52 0.89 26.93
N ARG A 64 4.63 2.08 26.34
CA ARG A 64 3.45 2.92 26.09
C ARG A 64 2.51 2.14 25.16
N HIS A 65 1.30 1.88 25.63
CA HIS A 65 0.26 1.27 24.82
C HIS A 65 -0.44 2.40 24.05
N ALA A 66 -0.72 2.18 22.77
CA ALA A 66 -1.26 3.23 21.89
C ALA A 66 -2.77 3.51 22.13
N THR A 67 -3.39 2.89 23.13
CA THR A 67 -4.82 3.08 23.41
C THR A 67 -5.04 4.18 24.42
N TRP A 68 -5.95 5.08 24.04
CA TRP A 68 -6.52 6.12 24.89
C TRP A 68 -7.36 5.51 26.03
N GLU A 69 -7.46 6.20 27.16
CA GLU A 69 -8.27 5.74 28.31
C GLU A 69 -9.75 6.04 28.11
N LEU A 70 -10.09 7.16 27.47
CA LEU A 70 -11.48 7.50 27.14
C LEU A 70 -11.92 6.82 25.85
N SER A 71 -13.24 6.59 25.75
CA SER A 71 -13.86 6.40 24.45
C SER A 71 -13.75 7.69 23.62
N LEU A 72 -13.85 7.58 22.29
CA LEU A 72 -13.83 8.77 21.44
C LEU A 72 -15.01 9.70 21.75
N ASP A 73 -16.18 9.16 22.09
CA ASP A 73 -17.37 9.96 22.42
C ASP A 73 -17.17 10.77 23.71
N ASP A 74 -16.64 10.14 24.77
CA ASP A 74 -16.31 10.84 26.02
C ASP A 74 -15.23 11.91 25.82
N ALA A 75 -14.25 11.63 24.95
CA ALA A 75 -13.22 12.59 24.59
C ALA A 75 -13.80 13.78 23.79
N ILE A 76 -14.75 13.54 22.88
CA ILE A 76 -15.47 14.60 22.16
C ILE A 76 -16.24 15.49 23.14
N ASP A 77 -16.99 14.89 24.07
CA ASP A 77 -17.77 15.66 25.04
C ASP A 77 -16.89 16.48 25.97
N THR A 78 -15.77 15.92 26.42
CA THR A 78 -14.78 16.66 27.20
C THR A 78 -14.14 17.79 26.38
N ALA A 79 -13.75 17.53 25.13
CA ALA A 79 -13.19 18.56 24.25
C ALA A 79 -14.19 19.70 23.99
N ARG A 80 -15.49 19.42 23.85
CA ARG A 80 -16.53 20.45 23.72
C ARG A 80 -16.60 21.35 24.96
N ARG A 81 -16.52 20.77 26.15
CA ARG A 81 -16.47 21.55 27.41
C ARG A 81 -15.24 22.44 27.48
N VAL A 82 -14.07 21.91 27.09
CA VAL A 82 -12.81 22.67 27.01
C VAL A 82 -12.91 23.80 25.99
N ALA A 83 -13.50 23.55 24.81
CA ALA A 83 -13.74 24.56 23.78
C ALA A 83 -14.65 25.69 24.29
N ALA A 84 -15.63 25.38 25.14
CA ALA A 84 -16.49 26.34 25.83
C ALA A 84 -15.81 27.08 27.00
N GLY A 85 -14.51 26.84 27.25
CA GLY A 85 -13.72 27.51 28.28
C GLY A 85 -13.72 26.82 29.64
N GLN A 86 -14.38 25.66 29.80
CA GLN A 86 -14.36 24.86 31.02
C GLN A 86 -13.04 24.08 31.11
N VAL A 87 -11.93 24.77 31.36
CA VAL A 87 -10.57 24.18 31.37
C VAL A 87 -10.24 23.46 32.68
N ASP A 88 -11.06 23.62 33.71
CA ASP A 88 -10.98 22.95 35.01
C ASP A 88 -11.12 21.43 34.89
N VAL A 89 -11.86 20.96 33.89
CA VAL A 89 -12.04 19.53 33.57
C VAL A 89 -10.73 18.81 33.24
N LEU A 90 -9.69 19.56 32.86
CA LEU A 90 -8.38 19.04 32.49
C LEU A 90 -7.47 18.76 33.69
N GLY A 91 -7.93 19.10 34.90
CA GLY A 91 -7.18 18.95 36.14
C GLY A 91 -5.94 19.83 36.22
N ASN A 92 -4.96 19.42 37.02
CA ASN A 92 -3.75 20.20 37.25
C ASN A 92 -2.79 20.14 36.06
N ARG A 93 -2.68 21.25 35.31
CA ARG A 93 -1.78 21.41 34.16
C ARG A 93 -1.08 22.77 34.22
N ALA A 94 0.07 22.86 33.54
CA ALA A 94 0.78 24.12 33.39
C ALA A 94 -0.13 25.21 32.77
N ALA A 95 -0.08 26.43 33.30
CA ALA A 95 -0.98 27.52 32.92
C ALA A 95 -0.95 27.86 31.41
N GLY A 96 0.22 27.74 30.76
CA GLY A 96 0.35 27.91 29.32
C GLY A 96 -0.43 26.85 28.51
N ASN A 97 -0.51 25.62 29.01
CA ASN A 97 -1.29 24.56 28.38
C ASN A 97 -2.79 24.81 28.49
N LEU A 98 -3.25 25.35 29.63
CA LEU A 98 -4.66 25.68 29.88
C LEU A 98 -5.12 26.89 29.05
N ARG A 99 -4.29 27.93 28.92
CA ARG A 99 -4.60 29.14 28.14
C ARG A 99 -4.99 28.83 26.68
N ASN A 100 -4.24 27.93 26.04
CA ASN A 100 -4.47 27.56 24.65
C ASN A 100 -5.39 26.34 24.49
N ALA A 101 -5.89 25.75 25.58
CA ALA A 101 -6.70 24.53 25.51
C ALA A 101 -8.02 24.72 24.74
N PRO A 102 -8.80 25.80 24.92
CA PRO A 102 -10.04 26.00 24.18
C PRO A 102 -9.84 26.08 22.66
N HIS A 103 -8.79 26.78 22.22
CA HIS A 103 -8.45 26.89 20.79
C HIS A 103 -8.06 25.53 20.20
N ARG A 104 -7.22 24.75 20.89
CA ARG A 104 -6.84 23.41 20.43
C ARG A 104 -8.05 22.47 20.34
N ALA A 105 -8.93 22.50 21.34
CA ALA A 105 -10.14 21.70 21.34
C ALA A 105 -11.08 22.07 20.18
N THR A 106 -11.28 23.37 19.95
CA THR A 106 -12.08 23.88 18.81
C THR A 106 -11.48 23.43 17.48
N ALA A 107 -10.17 23.58 17.30
CA ALA A 107 -9.48 23.19 16.07
C ALA A 107 -9.57 21.66 15.82
N ALA A 108 -9.41 20.84 16.87
CA ALA A 108 -9.48 19.38 16.75
C ALA A 108 -10.90 18.89 16.39
N LEU A 109 -11.93 19.46 17.02
CA LEU A 109 -13.34 19.16 16.70
C LEU A 109 -13.67 19.56 15.26
N HIS A 110 -13.32 20.79 14.86
CA HIS A 110 -13.56 21.27 13.49
C HIS A 110 -12.80 20.44 12.44
N ALA A 111 -11.55 20.05 12.71
CA ALA A 111 -10.78 19.19 11.82
C ALA A 111 -11.42 17.81 11.66
N ARG A 112 -12.02 17.26 12.73
CA ARG A 112 -12.77 16.00 12.64
C ARG A 112 -14.03 16.15 11.79
N ASP A 113 -14.79 17.21 11.99
CA ASP A 113 -16.03 17.45 11.24
C ASP A 113 -15.74 17.59 9.74
N ILE A 114 -14.72 18.39 9.37
CA ILE A 114 -14.23 18.48 7.99
C ILE A 114 -13.82 17.11 7.45
N ALA A 115 -13.03 16.34 8.20
CA ALA A 115 -12.56 15.03 7.74
C ALA A 115 -13.72 14.05 7.51
N LEU A 116 -14.77 14.09 8.34
CA LEU A 116 -15.97 13.26 8.15
C LEU A 116 -16.78 13.66 6.92
N GLU A 117 -16.93 14.96 6.66
CA GLU A 117 -17.55 15.47 5.43
C GLU A 117 -16.76 15.04 4.18
N GLU A 118 -15.44 15.14 4.23
CA GLU A 118 -14.54 14.70 3.15
C GLU A 118 -14.61 13.19 2.92
N ILE A 119 -14.71 12.38 3.99
CA ILE A 119 -14.93 10.93 3.90
C ILE A 119 -16.25 10.65 3.20
N ALA A 120 -17.35 11.28 3.63
CA ALA A 120 -18.67 11.07 3.04
C ALA A 120 -18.68 11.44 1.55
N ALA A 121 -18.10 12.59 1.19
CA ALA A 121 -17.99 13.04 -0.19
C ALA A 121 -17.14 12.09 -1.05
N ALA A 122 -15.96 11.70 -0.57
CA ALA A 122 -15.09 10.77 -1.30
C ALA A 122 -15.73 9.39 -1.46
N HIS A 123 -16.41 8.89 -0.43
CA HIS A 123 -17.12 7.61 -0.47
C HIS A 123 -18.27 7.63 -1.48
N ALA A 124 -19.03 8.73 -1.57
CA ALA A 124 -20.08 8.89 -2.57
C ALA A 124 -19.53 8.83 -4.01
N VAL A 125 -18.37 9.46 -4.25
CA VAL A 125 -17.69 9.40 -5.57
C VAL A 125 -17.22 7.97 -5.87
N VAL A 126 -16.61 7.28 -4.91
CA VAL A 126 -16.20 5.87 -5.06
C VAL A 126 -17.40 5.01 -5.43
N GLU A 127 -18.50 5.11 -4.71
CA GLU A 127 -19.70 4.29 -4.96
C GLU A 127 -20.33 4.59 -6.32
N GLN A 128 -20.36 5.86 -6.75
CA GLN A 128 -20.82 6.22 -8.10
C GLN A 128 -19.98 5.57 -9.20
N LEU A 129 -18.65 5.57 -9.05
CA LEU A 129 -17.73 4.97 -10.02
C LEU A 129 -17.81 3.43 -10.00
N GLU A 130 -17.95 2.84 -8.81
CA GLU A 130 -18.20 1.40 -8.64
C GLU A 130 -19.52 0.97 -9.29
N GLN A 131 -20.56 1.79 -9.20
CA GLN A 131 -21.83 1.50 -9.83
C GLN A 131 -21.70 1.41 -11.37
N VAL A 132 -20.96 2.33 -11.98
CA VAL A 132 -20.67 2.26 -13.43
C VAL A 132 -19.94 0.96 -13.78
N TRP A 133 -18.97 0.53 -12.97
CA TRP A 133 -18.30 -0.76 -13.17
C TRP A 133 -19.25 -1.95 -13.10
N ARG A 134 -20.17 -1.96 -12.13
CA ARG A 134 -21.19 -3.01 -11.99
C ARG A 134 -22.15 -3.05 -13.19
N ASP A 135 -22.59 -1.89 -13.66
CA ASP A 135 -23.58 -1.77 -14.73
C ASP A 135 -23.00 -2.05 -16.13
N ASN A 136 -21.68 -1.99 -16.28
CA ASN A 136 -20.99 -2.15 -17.57
C ASN A 136 -20.20 -3.46 -17.66
N GLY A 137 -20.72 -4.53 -17.03
CA GLY A 137 -20.20 -5.88 -17.20
C GLY A 137 -18.94 -6.22 -16.40
N ARG A 138 -18.54 -5.37 -15.43
CA ARG A 138 -17.46 -5.62 -14.48
C ARG A 138 -16.13 -6.02 -15.13
N TRP A 139 -15.52 -5.09 -15.85
CA TRP A 139 -14.20 -5.33 -16.45
C TRP A 139 -13.14 -5.72 -15.42
N SER A 140 -12.08 -6.40 -15.88
CA SER A 140 -10.96 -6.85 -15.05
C SER A 140 -10.21 -5.68 -14.42
N ARG A 141 -9.83 -5.83 -13.16
CA ARG A 141 -9.10 -4.83 -12.37
C ARG A 141 -7.83 -5.44 -11.81
N PHE A 142 -6.83 -4.59 -11.67
CA PHE A 142 -5.50 -4.98 -11.22
C PHE A 142 -5.04 -4.05 -10.11
N PHE A 143 -4.38 -4.64 -9.12
CA PHE A 143 -4.00 -3.98 -7.90
C PHE A 143 -2.56 -4.31 -7.55
N MET A 144 -1.78 -3.32 -7.19
CA MET A 144 -0.38 -3.49 -6.80
C MET A 144 -0.23 -3.30 -5.29
N VAL A 145 0.48 -4.21 -4.64
CA VAL A 145 0.87 -4.08 -3.22
C VAL A 145 2.32 -3.61 -3.08
N PRO A 146 2.71 -3.05 -1.91
CA PRO A 146 4.11 -2.78 -1.61
C PRO A 146 4.99 -4.02 -1.84
N GLY A 147 6.07 -3.86 -2.60
CA GLY A 147 6.90 -4.98 -3.06
C GLY A 147 6.60 -5.44 -4.50
N GLY A 148 5.61 -4.83 -5.16
CA GLY A 148 5.41 -4.92 -6.61
C GLY A 148 4.43 -6.00 -7.07
N HIS A 149 3.96 -6.88 -6.18
CA HIS A 149 3.08 -7.98 -6.54
C HIS A 149 1.71 -7.48 -7.04
N ILE A 150 1.22 -8.02 -8.17
CA ILE A 150 -0.05 -7.62 -8.79
C ILE A 150 -1.16 -8.66 -8.50
N HIS A 151 -2.34 -8.20 -8.07
CA HIS A 151 -3.52 -8.99 -7.74
C HIS A 151 -4.72 -8.60 -8.61
N SER A 152 -5.64 -9.53 -8.85
CA SER A 152 -6.92 -9.28 -9.52
C SER A 152 -8.03 -8.79 -8.58
N SER A 153 -7.81 -8.89 -7.26
CA SER A 153 -8.79 -8.57 -6.23
C SER A 153 -8.10 -8.08 -4.97
N THR A 154 -8.77 -7.15 -4.26
CA THR A 154 -8.35 -6.68 -2.95
C THR A 154 -8.65 -7.68 -1.82
N ALA A 155 -9.36 -8.78 -2.13
CA ALA A 155 -9.76 -9.82 -1.18
C ALA A 155 -9.02 -11.16 -1.38
N CYS A 156 -7.87 -11.14 -2.06
CA CYS A 156 -7.04 -12.34 -2.20
C CYS A 156 -6.60 -12.85 -0.82
N HIS A 157 -6.68 -14.17 -0.58
CA HIS A 157 -6.36 -14.78 0.73
C HIS A 157 -4.89 -14.62 1.14
N THR A 158 -4.00 -14.33 0.19
CA THR A 158 -2.59 -14.04 0.46
C THR A 158 -2.35 -12.62 0.99
N LEU A 159 -3.37 -11.75 0.93
CA LEU A 159 -3.30 -10.40 1.45
C LEU A 159 -3.75 -10.38 2.91
N HIS A 160 -2.99 -9.68 3.74
CA HIS A 160 -3.45 -9.30 5.07
C HIS A 160 -4.41 -8.10 4.97
N VAL A 161 -5.35 -8.01 5.92
CA VAL A 161 -6.29 -6.87 6.02
C VAL A 161 -5.58 -5.51 6.13
N THR A 162 -4.35 -5.49 6.63
CA THR A 162 -3.51 -4.29 6.76
C THR A 162 -2.67 -4.00 5.52
N THR A 163 -2.70 -4.86 4.50
CA THR A 163 -1.92 -4.69 3.27
C THR A 163 -2.41 -3.44 2.56
N GLN A 164 -1.51 -2.49 2.31
CA GLN A 164 -1.84 -1.35 1.50
C GLN A 164 -1.95 -1.80 0.04
N ILE A 165 -3.03 -1.40 -0.61
CA ILE A 165 -3.29 -1.76 -2.00
C ILE A 165 -3.38 -0.47 -2.82
N GLY A 166 -2.66 -0.44 -3.93
CA GLY A 166 -2.74 0.59 -4.96
C GLY A 166 -3.48 0.04 -6.18
N TRP A 167 -4.22 0.91 -6.85
CA TRP A 167 -4.83 0.60 -8.15
C TRP A 167 -3.77 0.58 -9.26
N LEU A 168 -3.98 -0.25 -10.28
CA LEU A 168 -3.18 -0.27 -11.51
C LEU A 168 -4.09 -0.05 -12.74
N PRO A 169 -4.59 1.19 -12.96
CA PRO A 169 -5.60 1.47 -13.98
C PRO A 169 -5.13 1.18 -15.41
N ASP A 170 -3.83 1.20 -15.69
CA ASP A 170 -3.28 0.94 -17.02
C ASP A 170 -3.57 -0.48 -17.53
N LEU A 171 -3.92 -1.40 -16.62
CA LEU A 171 -4.34 -2.76 -16.94
C LEU A 171 -5.86 -2.96 -16.90
N SER A 172 -6.65 -1.94 -16.60
CA SER A 172 -8.11 -2.11 -16.49
C SER A 172 -8.72 -2.56 -17.81
N GLY A 173 -9.49 -3.65 -17.74
CA GLY A 173 -10.08 -4.30 -18.91
C GLY A 173 -9.13 -5.15 -19.74
N GLU A 174 -7.85 -5.28 -19.36
CA GLU A 174 -6.93 -6.22 -19.99
C GLU A 174 -7.28 -7.67 -19.59
N SER A 175 -7.07 -8.60 -20.51
CA SER A 175 -7.18 -10.03 -20.22
C SER A 175 -6.02 -10.51 -19.35
N GLU A 176 -6.18 -11.68 -18.70
CA GLU A 176 -5.09 -12.30 -17.94
C GLU A 176 -3.86 -12.54 -18.82
N ALA A 177 -4.04 -13.00 -20.06
CA ALA A 177 -2.93 -13.25 -20.99
C ALA A 177 -2.16 -11.97 -21.32
N GLU A 178 -2.85 -10.84 -21.55
CA GLU A 178 -2.23 -9.54 -21.78
C GLU A 178 -1.46 -9.05 -20.55
N ALA A 179 -2.04 -9.21 -19.37
CA ALA A 179 -1.38 -8.84 -18.11
C ALA A 179 -0.15 -9.70 -17.81
N VAL A 180 -0.24 -11.03 -18.00
CA VAL A 180 0.90 -11.96 -17.85
C VAL A 180 1.99 -11.66 -18.86
N ASN A 181 1.65 -11.34 -20.12
CA ASN A 181 2.63 -10.93 -21.10
C ASN A 181 3.36 -9.63 -20.71
N ALA A 182 2.65 -8.69 -20.08
CA ALA A 182 3.22 -7.41 -19.67
C ALA A 182 4.05 -7.47 -18.37
N TYR A 183 3.64 -8.28 -17.38
CA TYR A 183 4.22 -8.26 -16.03
C TYR A 183 4.76 -9.61 -15.53
N GLY A 184 4.51 -10.71 -16.25
CA GLY A 184 5.11 -12.02 -16.00
C GLY A 184 4.95 -12.51 -14.56
N SER A 185 6.07 -12.83 -13.91
CA SER A 185 6.07 -13.39 -12.54
C SER A 185 5.76 -12.39 -11.43
N VAL A 186 5.50 -11.13 -11.77
CA VAL A 186 5.05 -10.11 -10.82
C VAL A 186 3.57 -10.31 -10.45
N LEU A 187 2.79 -11.01 -11.29
CA LEU A 187 1.40 -11.35 -11.00
C LEU A 187 1.28 -12.46 -9.95
N CYS A 188 0.24 -12.36 -9.12
CA CYS A 188 -0.09 -13.37 -8.13
C CYS A 188 -0.63 -14.63 -8.77
N THR A 189 0.10 -15.73 -8.61
CA THR A 189 -0.28 -17.07 -9.07
C THR A 189 -1.60 -17.57 -8.48
N HIS A 190 -2.03 -17.04 -7.34
CA HIS A 190 -3.37 -17.30 -6.78
C HIS A 190 -4.48 -16.50 -7.45
N CYS A 191 -4.16 -15.31 -8.00
CA CYS A 191 -5.11 -14.47 -8.72
C CYS A 191 -5.15 -14.79 -10.22
N PHE A 192 -4.04 -15.28 -10.76
CA PHE A 192 -3.79 -15.48 -12.19
C PHE A 192 -3.12 -16.85 -12.39
N SER A 193 -3.91 -17.82 -12.84
CA SER A 193 -3.47 -19.21 -12.96
C SER A 193 -2.36 -19.42 -13.99
N SER A 194 -2.25 -18.53 -14.98
CA SER A 194 -1.21 -18.56 -16.01
C SER A 194 0.04 -17.76 -15.65
N ALA A 195 0.08 -17.11 -14.49
CA ALA A 195 1.26 -16.38 -14.04
C ALA A 195 2.43 -17.36 -13.75
N PRO A 196 3.66 -17.06 -14.23
CA PRO A 196 4.84 -17.86 -13.92
C PRO A 196 5.11 -17.92 -12.40
N VAL A 197 5.46 -19.10 -11.90
CA VAL A 197 5.67 -19.36 -10.46
C VAL A 197 7.00 -18.81 -9.93
N GLU A 198 7.93 -18.43 -10.83
CA GLU A 198 9.23 -17.84 -10.46
C GLU A 198 9.08 -16.39 -10.00
N TRP A 199 8.48 -16.18 -8.83
CA TRP A 199 8.32 -14.86 -8.25
C TRP A 199 9.68 -14.27 -7.86
N THR A 200 10.05 -13.14 -8.48
CA THR A 200 11.19 -12.33 -8.06
C THR A 200 10.71 -10.93 -7.72
N THR A 201 10.83 -10.55 -6.44
CA THR A 201 10.60 -9.17 -5.94
C THR A 201 11.62 -8.16 -6.47
N LYS A 202 12.53 -8.62 -7.32
CA LYS A 202 13.64 -7.87 -7.88
C LYS A 202 13.57 -8.07 -9.38
N ALA A 203 13.61 -6.99 -10.15
CA ALA A 203 14.01 -7.10 -11.54
C ALA A 203 15.30 -7.95 -11.59
N PRO A 204 15.44 -8.91 -12.51
CA PRO A 204 16.67 -9.68 -12.62
C PRO A 204 17.85 -8.71 -12.68
N GLU A 205 18.84 -8.88 -11.78
CA GLU A 205 20.07 -8.10 -11.89
C GLU A 205 20.63 -8.37 -13.30
N PRO A 206 20.96 -7.33 -14.10
CA PRO A 206 21.60 -7.53 -15.38
C PRO A 206 22.82 -8.44 -15.16
N VAL A 207 22.91 -9.53 -15.92
CA VAL A 207 24.08 -10.40 -15.88
C VAL A 207 25.23 -9.59 -16.43
N ASP A 208 26.13 -9.16 -15.55
CA ASP A 208 27.36 -8.48 -15.94
C ASP A 208 28.35 -9.54 -16.44
N PRO A 209 28.65 -9.60 -17.75
CA PRO A 209 29.55 -10.61 -18.31
C PRO A 209 30.99 -10.47 -17.81
N ALA A 210 31.35 -9.32 -17.22
CA ALA A 210 32.65 -9.14 -16.58
C ALA A 210 32.71 -9.77 -15.17
N LEU A 211 31.57 -10.16 -14.58
CA LEU A 211 31.53 -10.69 -13.22
C LEU A 211 31.74 -12.21 -13.21
N CYS A 212 32.67 -12.68 -12.36
CA CYS A 212 32.89 -14.10 -12.17
C CYS A 212 31.61 -14.78 -11.61
N PRO A 213 31.17 -15.95 -12.16
CA PRO A 213 30.04 -16.72 -11.63
C PRO A 213 30.17 -17.09 -10.15
N GLY A 214 31.39 -17.17 -9.65
CA GLY A 214 31.68 -17.43 -8.23
C GLY A 214 31.47 -16.21 -7.32
N SER A 215 31.18 -15.04 -7.87
CA SER A 215 30.83 -13.85 -7.09
C SER A 215 29.58 -14.08 -6.25
N LYS A 216 29.58 -13.57 -5.01
CA LYS A 216 28.50 -13.73 -4.01
C LYS A 216 28.28 -15.17 -3.52
N ASN A 217 28.98 -16.17 -4.06
CA ASN A 217 28.90 -17.56 -3.65
C ASN A 217 29.86 -17.89 -2.50
N TYR A 218 29.55 -18.95 -1.76
CA TYR A 218 30.36 -19.40 -0.63
C TYR A 218 31.73 -19.89 -1.09
N VAL A 219 32.79 -19.47 -0.41
CA VAL A 219 34.18 -19.87 -0.69
C VAL A 219 34.64 -20.88 0.36
N PRO A 220 34.83 -22.16 0.00
CA PRO A 220 35.33 -23.17 0.91
C PRO A 220 36.72 -22.82 1.45
N GLY A 221 36.93 -23.00 2.75
CA GLY A 221 38.25 -22.80 3.37
C GLY A 221 38.71 -21.33 3.46
N ALA A 222 37.82 -20.35 3.24
CA ALA A 222 38.17 -18.95 3.39
C ALA A 222 38.64 -18.63 4.82
N ASN A 223 39.73 -17.89 4.94
CA ASN A 223 40.30 -17.53 6.23
C ASN A 223 39.61 -16.28 6.79
N LEU A 224 38.60 -16.50 7.62
CA LEU A 224 37.81 -15.45 8.27
C LEU A 224 38.53 -14.76 9.44
N ARG A 225 39.71 -15.26 9.85
CA ARG A 225 40.49 -14.68 10.97
C ARG A 225 41.34 -13.47 10.55
N LEU A 226 41.45 -13.22 9.24
CA LEU A 226 42.18 -12.08 8.71
C LEU A 226 41.35 -10.80 8.90
N CYS A 227 42.04 -9.67 9.14
CA CYS A 227 41.42 -8.34 9.16
C CYS A 227 40.69 -8.03 7.82
N SER A 228 41.21 -8.58 6.72
CA SER A 228 40.51 -8.68 5.44
C SER A 228 40.35 -10.16 5.07
N PRO A 229 39.19 -10.79 5.37
CA PRO A 229 38.95 -12.19 5.04
C PRO A 229 39.16 -12.49 3.56
N ARG A 230 39.88 -13.56 3.23
CA ARG A 230 40.14 -14.00 1.85
C ARG A 230 40.04 -15.51 1.71
N GLY A 231 39.74 -15.96 0.49
CA GLY A 231 39.76 -17.36 0.09
C GLY A 231 39.96 -17.49 -1.41
N THR A 232 40.10 -18.73 -1.89
CA THR A 232 40.27 -19.02 -3.31
C THR A 232 38.90 -19.28 -3.93
N CYS A 233 38.48 -18.46 -4.89
CA CYS A 233 37.21 -18.67 -5.59
C CYS A 233 37.22 -20.04 -6.29
N PRO A 234 36.21 -20.90 -6.09
CA PRO A 234 36.18 -22.22 -6.72
C PRO A 234 35.92 -22.16 -8.23
N GLU A 235 35.32 -21.08 -8.73
CA GLU A 235 34.96 -20.93 -10.15
C GLU A 235 36.13 -20.43 -11.00
N CYS A 236 36.85 -19.39 -10.55
CA CYS A 236 37.94 -18.78 -11.33
C CYS A 236 39.34 -19.02 -10.74
N GLY A 237 39.46 -19.63 -9.56
CA GLY A 237 40.75 -19.91 -8.92
C GLY A 237 41.49 -18.70 -8.35
N GLN A 238 40.95 -17.48 -8.48
CA GLN A 238 41.59 -16.28 -7.93
C GLN A 238 41.45 -16.19 -6.40
N THR A 239 42.41 -15.53 -5.77
CA THR A 239 42.29 -15.14 -4.35
C THR A 239 41.37 -13.93 -4.25
N VAL A 240 40.20 -14.12 -3.65
CA VAL A 240 39.15 -13.11 -3.53
C VAL A 240 38.91 -12.72 -2.09
N SER A 241 38.50 -11.47 -1.88
CA SER A 241 38.02 -11.02 -0.57
C SER A 241 36.62 -11.58 -0.30
N VAL A 242 36.39 -12.06 0.91
CA VAL A 242 35.11 -12.66 1.30
C VAL A 242 34.38 -11.80 2.35
N THR A 243 33.08 -11.99 2.47
CA THR A 243 32.25 -11.42 3.54
C THR A 243 32.49 -12.15 4.87
N SER A 244 31.98 -11.61 5.97
CA SER A 244 32.03 -12.28 7.28
C SER A 244 31.33 -13.65 7.32
N ARG A 245 30.51 -13.95 6.31
CA ARG A 245 29.84 -15.26 6.13
C ARG A 245 30.60 -16.21 5.20
N GLY A 246 31.76 -15.81 4.68
CA GLY A 246 32.57 -16.62 3.76
C GLY A 246 32.18 -16.54 2.28
N ASN A 247 31.23 -15.67 1.90
CA ASN A 247 30.86 -15.50 0.50
C ASN A 247 31.83 -14.55 -0.24
N ALA A 248 32.25 -14.89 -1.46
CA ALA A 248 33.08 -14.05 -2.32
C ALA A 248 32.41 -12.70 -2.58
N ARG A 249 33.18 -11.60 -2.52
CA ARG A 249 32.72 -10.31 -3.03
C ARG A 249 32.74 -10.31 -4.56
N LYS A 250 32.08 -9.32 -5.16
CA LYS A 250 32.09 -9.10 -6.62
C LYS A 250 33.54 -8.98 -7.10
N HIS A 251 33.90 -9.75 -8.12
CA HIS A 251 35.21 -9.76 -8.74
C HIS A 251 35.13 -10.24 -10.20
N GLU A 252 36.10 -9.85 -11.01
CA GLU A 252 36.24 -10.28 -12.40
C GLU A 252 37.05 -11.59 -12.47
N PRO A 253 36.77 -12.48 -13.45
CA PRO A 253 37.63 -13.64 -13.71
C PRO A 253 39.00 -13.20 -14.25
N ALA A 254 40.01 -14.08 -14.15
CA ALA A 254 41.39 -13.79 -14.59
C ALA A 254 41.52 -13.64 -16.10
#